data_AF-A0A2V7MUX6-F1
#
_entry.id   AF-A0A2V7MUX6-F1
#
_cell.length_a   1.000
_cell.length_b   1.000
_cell.length_c   1.000
_cell.angle_alpha   90.00
_cell.angle_beta   90.00
_cell.angle_gamma   90.00
#
_symmetry.space_group_name_H-M   'P 1'
#
loop_
_entity.id
_entity.type
_entity.pdbx_description
1 polymer ?
#
loop_
_entity_poly.entity_id
_entity_poly.type
_entity_poly.pdbx_seq_one_letter_code
_entity_poly.pdbx_strand_id
1 'polypeptide(L)'
;MNPPLQAAGPAPRPTHAILLPENDTEDELHDLPVAAPAHPRIRPRPIPKLAWHASFGRPAAYIASGVIGAVLVTVLYGGFGSRGDSSGGRASDSSPGVVSPSEAAAFDRRTDTLSLAIAAFTMRARLYDTRRMGCAGLSRGLQQVEDSWLAYNIARKESLAASDSVRDNRDRSLYADVRAVELRFERSSCPRP
;
A
#
# COMPACT_ATOMS: atom_id res chain seq x y z
N MET A 1 9.22 61.56 25.70
CA MET A 1 7.89 61.87 26.29
C MET A 1 6.84 61.75 25.19
N ASN A 2 5.88 60.85 25.34
CA ASN A 2 4.78 60.58 24.41
C ASN A 2 3.48 60.56 25.24
N PRO A 3 2.38 61.24 24.84
CA PRO A 3 1.10 61.14 25.54
C PRO A 3 0.22 59.99 25.02
N PRO A 4 -0.72 59.46 25.84
CA PRO A 4 -1.64 58.38 25.48
C PRO A 4 -3.10 58.87 25.28
N LEU A 5 -3.82 58.26 24.34
CA LEU A 5 -5.29 58.23 24.19
C LEU A 5 -5.59 56.95 23.38
N GLN A 6 -6.53 56.04 23.65
CA GLN A 6 -7.59 55.86 24.63
C GLN A 6 -7.86 54.34 24.74
N ALA A 7 -8.37 53.90 25.89
CA ALA A 7 -8.88 52.56 26.13
C ALA A 7 -10.40 52.51 25.91
N ALA A 8 -10.92 51.41 25.34
CA ALA A 8 -12.26 50.89 25.63
C ALA A 8 -12.37 49.41 25.20
N GLY A 9 -12.89 48.58 26.10
CA GLY A 9 -12.88 47.12 26.10
C GLY A 9 -14.00 46.41 25.28
N PRO A 10 -14.38 45.16 25.62
CA PRO A 10 -14.50 44.08 24.64
C PRO A 10 -15.92 43.53 24.33
N ALA A 11 -15.95 42.64 23.31
CA ALA A 11 -16.92 41.56 22.97
C ALA A 11 -18.11 41.93 22.04
N PRO A 12 -18.86 40.97 21.41
CA PRO A 12 -18.70 39.51 21.24
C PRO A 12 -18.87 38.99 19.76
N ARG A 13 -18.63 37.69 19.52
CA ARG A 13 -19.09 36.94 18.31
C ARG A 13 -20.57 36.56 18.43
N PRO A 14 -21.29 36.45 17.31
CA PRO A 14 -22.04 35.20 17.07
C PRO A 14 -22.10 34.71 15.60
N THR A 15 -21.96 33.40 15.47
CA THR A 15 -22.65 32.43 14.58
C THR A 15 -23.61 32.94 13.48
N HIS A 16 -23.34 32.58 12.23
CA HIS A 16 -24.35 32.48 11.17
C HIS A 16 -24.71 31.01 10.94
N ALA A 17 -25.98 30.68 11.16
CA ALA A 17 -26.63 29.45 10.74
C ALA A 17 -27.91 29.81 9.98
N ILE A 18 -28.07 29.20 8.80
CA ILE A 18 -29.33 28.82 8.10
C ILE A 18 -30.28 29.97 7.73
N LEU A 19 -30.56 30.12 6.43
CA LEU A 19 -31.91 30.21 5.83
C LEU A 19 -31.79 30.30 4.28
N LEU A 20 -32.23 29.24 3.60
CA LEU A 20 -32.83 29.24 2.24
C LEU A 20 -34.36 29.19 2.45
N PRO A 21 -35.25 29.34 1.44
CA PRO A 21 -35.11 29.86 0.06
C PRO A 21 -36.21 30.91 -0.29
N GLU A 22 -36.11 31.64 -1.40
CA GLU A 22 -37.29 32.29 -2.00
C GLU A 22 -37.29 32.16 -3.53
N ASN A 23 -38.52 32.07 -4.02
CA ASN A 23 -38.99 31.48 -5.26
C ASN A 23 -39.48 32.62 -6.14
N ASP A 24 -38.91 32.80 -7.33
CA ASP A 24 -39.50 33.65 -8.36
C ASP A 24 -39.65 32.87 -9.66
N THR A 25 -40.92 32.82 -10.06
CA THR A 25 -41.50 32.28 -11.29
C THR A 25 -41.70 33.51 -12.19
N GLU A 26 -41.44 33.50 -13.49
CA GLU A 26 -42.37 33.45 -14.64
C GLU A 26 -41.59 34.16 -15.78
N ASP A 27 -41.42 33.61 -16.99
CA ASP A 27 -42.25 33.88 -18.17
C ASP A 27 -41.60 33.14 -19.37
N GLU A 28 -42.37 32.37 -20.16
CA GLU A 28 -42.39 32.36 -21.64
C GLU A 28 -43.17 31.13 -22.18
N LEU A 29 -44.47 31.33 -22.38
CA LEU A 29 -45.25 31.14 -23.62
C LEU A 29 -44.96 29.90 -24.53
N HIS A 30 -45.85 28.90 -24.50
CA HIS A 30 -46.72 28.54 -25.66
C HIS A 30 -47.58 27.27 -25.40
N ASP A 31 -48.87 27.43 -25.69
CA ASP A 31 -49.95 26.43 -25.77
C ASP A 31 -49.59 25.15 -26.56
N LEU A 32 -50.07 23.99 -26.06
CA LEU A 32 -50.75 22.88 -26.79
C LEU A 32 -51.09 21.72 -25.78
N PRO A 33 -52.10 20.86 -26.06
CA PRO A 33 -53.01 20.33 -25.03
C PRO A 33 -52.60 18.97 -24.40
N VAL A 34 -52.99 18.85 -23.12
CA VAL A 34 -53.27 17.64 -22.29
C VAL A 34 -52.83 16.27 -22.87
N ALA A 35 -51.74 15.75 -22.32
CA ALA A 35 -51.58 14.33 -21.99
C ALA A 35 -50.61 14.18 -20.79
N ALA A 36 -51.00 13.37 -19.82
CA ALA A 36 -50.35 13.16 -18.52
C ALA A 36 -48.85 12.75 -18.58
N PRO A 37 -48.07 12.97 -17.48
CA PRO A 37 -46.61 12.94 -17.51
C PRO A 37 -46.02 11.53 -17.59
N ALA A 38 -45.27 11.24 -18.64
CA ALA A 38 -44.36 10.10 -18.70
C ALA A 38 -42.98 10.52 -18.18
N HIS A 39 -42.74 10.37 -16.87
CA HIS A 39 -41.40 10.46 -16.32
C HIS A 39 -40.50 9.37 -16.94
N PRO A 40 -39.31 9.71 -17.47
CA PRO A 40 -38.31 8.70 -17.77
C PRO A 40 -37.82 8.10 -16.46
N ARG A 41 -38.30 6.90 -16.14
CA ARG A 41 -37.75 6.07 -15.06
C ARG A 41 -36.29 5.78 -15.42
N ILE A 42 -35.37 6.46 -14.74
CA ILE A 42 -33.96 6.08 -14.69
C ILE A 42 -33.94 4.69 -14.05
N ARG A 43 -33.77 3.65 -14.88
CA ARG A 43 -33.55 2.28 -14.40
C ARG A 43 -32.18 2.22 -13.73
N PRO A 44 -32.06 1.75 -12.47
CA PRO A 44 -30.76 1.45 -11.90
C PRO A 44 -30.11 0.34 -12.73
N ARG A 45 -28.93 0.63 -13.29
CA ARG A 45 -28.10 -0.37 -13.97
C ARG A 45 -27.67 -1.41 -12.92
N PRO A 46 -27.85 -2.71 -13.15
CA PRO A 46 -27.31 -3.74 -12.28
C PRO A 46 -25.78 -3.71 -12.38
N ILE A 47 -25.11 -3.50 -11.24
CA ILE A 47 -23.67 -3.64 -11.08
C ILE A 47 -23.32 -5.12 -11.35
N PRO A 48 -22.41 -5.43 -12.30
CA PRO A 48 -21.99 -6.81 -12.53
C PRO A 48 -21.27 -7.31 -11.28
N LYS A 49 -21.89 -8.29 -10.61
CA LYS A 49 -21.26 -9.04 -9.52
C LYS A 49 -20.08 -9.81 -10.11
N LEU A 50 -18.87 -9.33 -9.82
CA LEU A 50 -17.64 -10.07 -10.09
C LEU A 50 -17.69 -11.34 -9.24
N ALA A 51 -18.06 -12.45 -9.88
CA ALA A 51 -18.15 -13.76 -9.27
C ALA A 51 -16.75 -14.20 -8.82
N TRP A 52 -16.44 -13.92 -7.57
CA TRP A 52 -15.28 -14.47 -6.87
C TRP A 52 -15.50 -15.98 -6.73
N HIS A 53 -14.83 -16.74 -7.59
CA HIS A 53 -14.92 -18.18 -7.69
C HIS A 53 -14.66 -18.84 -6.32
N ALA A 54 -15.74 -19.25 -5.67
CA ALA A 54 -15.74 -20.30 -4.67
C ALA A 54 -15.84 -21.63 -5.40
N SER A 55 -14.73 -22.37 -5.49
CA SER A 55 -14.70 -23.79 -5.85
C SER A 55 -13.39 -24.43 -5.41
N PHE A 56 -13.23 -24.67 -4.12
CA PHE A 56 -12.27 -25.68 -3.63
C PHE A 56 -12.95 -26.60 -2.62
N GLY A 57 -13.87 -27.42 -3.14
CA GLY A 57 -14.35 -28.61 -2.48
C GLY A 57 -13.84 -29.83 -3.24
N ARG A 58 -12.74 -30.45 -2.75
CA ARG A 58 -12.48 -31.91 -2.72
C ARG A 58 -11.07 -32.22 -2.18
N PRO A 59 -10.92 -32.99 -1.08
CA PRO A 59 -9.64 -33.32 -0.47
C PRO A 59 -9.08 -34.61 -1.08
N ALA A 60 -8.28 -34.50 -2.14
CA ALA A 60 -7.60 -35.67 -2.73
C ALA A 60 -6.37 -35.27 -3.58
N ALA A 61 -5.50 -34.41 -3.05
CA ALA A 61 -4.29 -33.98 -3.77
C ALA A 61 -3.03 -33.96 -2.88
N TYR A 62 -2.89 -34.95 -1.99
CA TYR A 62 -1.73 -35.06 -1.09
C TYR A 62 -0.56 -35.90 -1.62
N ILE A 63 -0.54 -36.29 -2.90
CA ILE A 63 0.58 -37.05 -3.50
C ILE A 63 1.39 -36.23 -4.53
N ALA A 64 0.93 -35.04 -4.92
CA ALA A 64 1.66 -34.16 -5.86
C ALA A 64 2.54 -33.09 -5.17
N SER A 65 2.51 -32.97 -3.84
CA SER A 65 3.26 -31.96 -3.08
C SER A 65 4.69 -32.37 -2.71
N GLY A 66 5.02 -33.67 -2.80
CA GLY A 66 6.34 -34.17 -2.44
C GLY A 66 7.46 -33.68 -3.36
N VAL A 67 7.18 -33.55 -4.67
CA VAL A 67 8.18 -33.13 -5.66
C VAL A 67 8.49 -31.63 -5.52
N ILE A 68 7.49 -30.80 -5.24
CA ILE A 68 7.67 -29.35 -5.04
C ILE A 68 8.47 -29.08 -3.76
N GLY A 69 8.20 -29.82 -2.67
CA GLY A 69 8.97 -29.74 -1.44
C GLY A 69 10.44 -30.17 -1.64
N ALA A 70 10.68 -31.26 -2.38
CA ALA A 70 12.03 -31.74 -2.67
C ALA A 70 12.83 -30.74 -3.52
N VAL A 71 12.24 -30.16 -4.57
CA VAL A 71 12.90 -29.13 -5.39
C VAL A 71 13.25 -27.90 -4.55
N LEU A 72 12.35 -27.47 -3.66
CA LEU A 72 12.60 -26.32 -2.78
C LEU A 72 13.75 -26.59 -1.80
N VAL A 73 13.79 -27.78 -1.20
CA VAL A 73 14.86 -28.20 -0.28
C VAL A 73 16.19 -28.33 -1.02
N THR A 74 16.22 -28.89 -2.23
CA THR A 74 17.46 -29.01 -3.03
C THR A 74 18.00 -27.64 -3.44
N VAL A 75 17.14 -26.69 -3.82
CA VAL A 75 17.55 -25.30 -4.14
C VAL A 75 18.08 -24.59 -2.89
N LEU A 76 17.43 -24.75 -1.75
CA LEU A 76 17.90 -24.17 -0.49
C LEU A 76 19.24 -24.79 -0.05
N TYR A 77 19.39 -26.11 -0.12
CA TYR A 77 20.63 -26.78 0.29
C TYR A 77 21.79 -26.52 -0.69
N GLY A 78 21.52 -26.49 -2.00
CA GLY A 78 22.51 -26.15 -3.03
C GLY A 78 22.98 -24.70 -2.98
N GLY A 79 22.09 -23.78 -2.56
CA GLY A 79 22.41 -22.36 -2.38
C GLY A 79 23.28 -22.04 -1.16
N PHE A 80 23.20 -22.86 -0.10
CA PHE A 80 24.06 -22.71 1.09
C PHE A 80 25.36 -23.51 1.01
N GLY A 81 25.42 -24.59 0.21
CA GLY A 81 26.62 -25.43 0.05
C GLY A 81 27.66 -24.95 -0.96
N SER A 82 27.34 -24.01 -1.85
CA SER A 82 28.22 -23.61 -2.97
C SER A 82 28.91 -22.25 -2.79
N ARG A 83 29.26 -21.88 -1.55
CA ARG A 83 30.21 -20.77 -1.31
C ARG A 83 31.69 -21.19 -1.44
N GLY A 84 31.95 -22.27 -2.17
CA GLY A 84 33.28 -22.75 -2.50
C GLY A 84 33.58 -22.50 -3.98
N ASP A 85 34.44 -21.52 -4.21
CA ASP A 85 35.22 -21.31 -5.43
C ASP A 85 34.49 -20.94 -6.74
N SER A 86 34.41 -19.63 -6.98
CA SER A 86 34.48 -19.11 -8.35
C SER A 86 35.48 -17.97 -8.35
N SER A 87 36.73 -18.32 -8.02
CA SER A 87 37.89 -17.46 -8.24
C SER A 87 38.43 -17.72 -9.64
N GLY A 88 37.84 -17.08 -10.66
CA GLY A 88 38.37 -17.22 -12.02
C GLY A 88 37.45 -16.71 -13.11
N GLY A 89 37.48 -15.41 -13.38
CA GLY A 89 36.66 -14.85 -14.45
C GLY A 89 36.93 -13.37 -14.75
N ARG A 90 38.18 -13.08 -15.15
CA ARG A 90 38.71 -11.95 -15.93
C ARG A 90 37.88 -10.65 -16.08
N ALA A 91 38.66 -9.58 -15.90
CA ALA A 91 38.68 -8.34 -16.66
C ALA A 91 37.55 -7.35 -16.40
N SER A 92 37.92 -6.36 -15.59
CA SER A 92 37.41 -5.00 -15.67
C SER A 92 37.38 -4.54 -17.13
N ASP A 93 36.17 -4.38 -17.66
CA ASP A 93 35.87 -3.31 -18.60
C ASP A 93 34.87 -2.39 -17.90
N SER A 94 35.40 -1.30 -17.34
CA SER A 94 34.63 -0.30 -16.64
C SER A 94 33.88 0.55 -17.67
N SER A 95 32.74 0.05 -18.15
CA SER A 95 31.72 0.88 -18.76
C SER A 95 30.86 1.48 -17.64
N PRO A 96 30.86 2.81 -17.43
CA PRO A 96 30.01 3.41 -16.44
C PRO A 96 28.57 3.44 -17.00
N GLY A 97 27.67 2.66 -16.42
CA GLY A 97 26.23 2.92 -16.59
C GLY A 97 25.32 1.73 -16.88
N VAL A 98 25.83 0.50 -17.02
CA VAL A 98 24.95 -0.67 -17.16
C VAL A 98 24.94 -1.46 -15.86
N VAL A 99 23.93 -1.21 -15.02
CA VAL A 99 23.61 -2.07 -13.87
C VAL A 99 23.51 -3.50 -14.37
N SER A 100 24.22 -4.43 -13.74
CA SER A 100 24.17 -5.83 -14.16
C SER A 100 22.74 -6.35 -14.00
N PRO A 101 22.19 -7.13 -14.97
CA PRO A 101 20.88 -7.76 -14.82
C PRO A 101 20.73 -8.55 -13.50
N SER A 102 21.84 -9.08 -12.97
CA SER A 102 21.86 -9.77 -11.68
C SER A 102 21.59 -8.85 -10.48
N GLU A 103 22.08 -7.61 -10.51
CA GLU A 103 21.88 -6.62 -9.44
C GLU A 103 20.45 -6.08 -9.47
N ALA A 104 19.91 -5.83 -10.67
CA ALA A 104 18.51 -5.47 -10.85
C ALA A 104 17.57 -6.57 -10.32
N ALA A 105 17.84 -7.85 -10.64
CA ALA A 105 17.07 -8.97 -10.13
C ALA A 105 17.19 -9.14 -8.60
N ALA A 106 18.36 -8.84 -8.01
CA ALA A 106 18.54 -8.85 -6.57
C ALA A 106 17.72 -7.74 -5.89
N PHE A 107 17.73 -6.52 -6.43
CA PHE A 107 16.91 -5.41 -5.95
C PHE A 107 15.41 -5.70 -6.06
N ASP A 108 14.96 -6.25 -7.19
CA ASP A 108 13.55 -6.60 -7.39
C ASP A 108 13.12 -7.68 -6.38
N ARG A 109 13.97 -8.68 -6.10
CA ARG A 109 13.71 -9.67 -5.04
C ARG A 109 13.57 -9.02 -3.65
N ARG A 110 14.38 -8.03 -3.31
CA ARG A 110 14.26 -7.29 -2.03
C ARG A 110 12.98 -6.46 -1.98
N THR A 111 12.58 -5.87 -3.10
CA THR A 111 11.32 -5.15 -3.27
C THR A 111 10.13 -6.09 -3.04
N ASP A 112 10.15 -7.28 -3.63
CA ASP A 112 9.11 -8.30 -3.44
C ASP A 112 9.07 -8.82 -2.00
N THR A 113 10.24 -8.96 -1.36
CA THR A 113 10.32 -9.39 0.04
C THR A 113 9.71 -8.34 0.98
N LEU A 114 9.98 -7.06 0.73
CA LEU A 114 9.41 -5.95 1.49
C LEU A 114 7.89 -5.86 1.30
N SER A 115 7.40 -5.94 0.05
CA SER A 115 5.95 -5.90 -0.21
C SER A 115 5.23 -7.08 0.44
N LEU A 116 5.82 -8.27 0.44
CA LEU A 116 5.31 -9.43 1.15
C LEU A 116 5.28 -9.20 2.67
N ALA A 117 6.33 -8.61 3.25
CA ALA A 117 6.37 -8.30 4.68
C ALA A 117 5.26 -7.30 5.08
N ILE A 118 5.04 -6.25 4.29
CA ILE A 118 3.97 -5.26 4.49
C ILE A 118 2.58 -5.92 4.41
N ALA A 119 2.36 -6.78 3.42
CA ALA A 119 1.11 -7.53 3.27
C ALA A 119 0.87 -8.45 4.48
N ALA A 120 1.92 -9.15 4.94
CA ALA A 120 1.85 -10.01 6.12
C ALA A 120 1.56 -9.21 7.39
N PHE A 121 2.17 -8.03 7.58
CA PHE A 121 1.84 -7.12 8.68
C PHE A 121 0.37 -6.70 8.62
N THR A 122 -0.13 -6.30 7.45
CA THR A 122 -1.53 -5.88 7.28
C THR A 122 -2.51 -6.99 7.66
N MET A 123 -2.20 -8.24 7.31
CA MET A 123 -2.99 -9.40 7.73
C MET A 123 -2.96 -9.59 9.25
N ARG A 124 -1.77 -9.52 9.87
CA ARG A 124 -1.63 -9.60 11.34
C ARG A 124 -2.36 -8.46 12.05
N ALA A 125 -2.32 -7.25 11.50
CA ALA A 125 -3.05 -6.10 12.02
C ALA A 125 -4.56 -6.35 12.01
N ARG A 126 -5.13 -6.94 10.95
CA ARG A 126 -6.55 -7.34 10.92
C ARG A 126 -6.89 -8.40 11.97
N LEU A 127 -5.97 -9.34 12.23
CA LEU A 127 -6.14 -10.33 13.28
C LEU A 127 -6.07 -9.69 14.68
N TYR A 128 -5.20 -8.70 14.86
CA TYR A 128 -5.13 -7.90 16.09
C TYR A 128 -6.42 -7.09 16.31
N ASP A 129 -6.92 -6.41 15.27
CA ASP A 129 -8.17 -5.63 15.32
C ASP A 129 -9.38 -6.51 15.70
N THR A 130 -9.38 -7.78 15.26
CA THR A 130 -10.42 -8.77 15.61
C THR A 130 -10.14 -9.51 16.92
N ARG A 131 -9.12 -9.09 17.69
CA ARG A 131 -8.68 -9.71 18.96
C ARG A 131 -8.28 -11.19 18.84
N ARG A 132 -7.93 -11.64 17.64
CA ARG A 132 -7.43 -12.99 17.35
C ARG A 132 -5.91 -13.11 17.49
N MET A 133 -5.22 -12.00 17.77
CA MET A 133 -3.77 -11.93 17.97
C MET A 133 -3.45 -10.88 19.03
N GLY A 134 -2.47 -11.15 19.91
CA GLY A 134 -1.97 -10.20 20.90
C GLY A 134 -0.80 -9.34 20.39
N CYS A 135 -0.34 -8.39 21.22
CA CYS A 135 0.72 -7.45 20.86
C CYS A 135 2.03 -8.12 20.38
N ALA A 136 2.43 -9.25 20.97
CA ALA A 136 3.65 -9.95 20.56
C ALA A 136 3.62 -10.44 19.10
N GLY A 137 2.44 -10.73 18.55
CA GLY A 137 2.29 -11.12 17.15
C GLY A 137 2.37 -9.93 16.20
N LEU A 138 1.84 -8.79 16.63
CA LEU A 138 1.88 -7.54 15.86
C LEU A 138 3.29 -6.93 15.86
N SER A 139 3.98 -6.89 17.01
CA SER A 139 5.36 -6.39 17.13
C SER A 139 6.35 -7.21 16.31
N ARG A 140 6.22 -8.56 16.30
CA ARG A 140 6.99 -9.41 15.39
C ARG A 140 6.71 -9.11 13.91
N GLY A 141 5.47 -8.74 13.58
CA GLY A 141 5.11 -8.29 12.24
C GLY A 141 5.83 -7.00 11.86
N LEU A 142 5.94 -6.05 12.78
CA LEU A 142 6.66 -4.79 12.58
C LEU A 142 8.15 -5.04 12.37
N GLN A 143 8.78 -5.84 13.24
CA GLN A 143 10.20 -6.19 13.13
C GLN A 143 10.53 -6.76 11.74
N GLN A 144 9.67 -7.65 11.22
CA GLN A 144 9.86 -8.24 9.89
C GLN A 144 9.82 -7.19 8.76
N VAL A 145 8.95 -6.18 8.88
CA VAL A 145 8.89 -5.06 7.93
C VAL A 145 10.15 -4.21 8.04
N GLU A 146 10.61 -3.89 9.25
CA GLU A 146 11.83 -3.10 9.50
C GLU A 146 13.09 -3.79 8.95
N ASP A 147 13.24 -5.10 9.19
CA ASP A 147 14.36 -5.89 8.67
C ASP A 147 14.36 -5.92 7.12
N SER A 148 13.18 -6.11 6.53
CA SER A 148 13.00 -6.11 5.07
C SER A 148 13.25 -4.72 4.47
N TRP A 149 12.85 -3.67 5.19
CA TRP A 149 13.05 -2.27 4.82
C TRP A 149 14.54 -1.91 4.84
N LEU A 150 15.28 -2.36 5.85
CA LEU A 150 16.72 -2.17 5.92
C LEU A 150 17.43 -2.89 4.77
N ALA A 151 17.05 -4.15 4.48
CA ALA A 151 17.59 -4.90 3.36
C ALA A 151 17.30 -4.23 2.00
N TYR A 152 16.11 -3.65 1.84
CA TYR A 152 15.75 -2.86 0.67
C TYR A 152 16.61 -1.60 0.55
N ASN A 153 16.81 -0.83 1.63
CA ASN A 153 17.61 0.40 1.60
C ASN A 153 19.10 0.12 1.28
N ILE A 154 19.64 -1.01 1.72
CA ILE A 154 20.99 -1.44 1.34
C ILE A 154 21.04 -1.72 -0.17
N ALA A 155 20.13 -2.54 -0.69
CA ALA A 155 20.08 -2.87 -2.12
C ALA A 155 19.81 -1.64 -3.00
N ARG A 156 19.01 -0.68 -2.51
CA ARG A 156 18.74 0.59 -3.21
C ARG A 156 20.00 1.44 -3.38
N LYS A 157 20.87 1.46 -2.37
CA LYS A 157 22.15 2.20 -2.46
C LYS A 157 23.08 1.58 -3.49
N GLU A 158 23.06 0.25 -3.63
CA GLU A 158 23.85 -0.48 -4.62
C GLU A 158 23.33 -0.26 -6.05
N SER A 159 22.03 0.05 -6.23
CA SER A 159 21.38 0.19 -7.55
C SER A 159 21.21 1.63 -8.06
N LEU A 160 21.86 2.63 -7.43
CA LEU A 160 21.74 4.06 -7.77
C LEU A 160 22.18 4.43 -9.20
N ALA A 161 22.81 3.51 -9.95
CA ALA A 161 23.32 3.78 -11.28
C ALA A 161 22.25 3.75 -12.40
N ALA A 162 21.03 3.29 -12.14
CA ALA A 162 19.94 3.25 -13.14
C ALA A 162 18.56 3.58 -12.53
N SER A 163 18.30 4.87 -12.33
CA SER A 163 16.99 5.39 -11.92
C SER A 163 16.07 5.52 -13.15
N ASP A 164 14.97 4.77 -13.16
CA ASP A 164 13.86 4.95 -14.10
C ASP A 164 12.65 5.52 -13.36
N SER A 165 11.88 6.39 -14.01
CA SER A 165 10.63 6.98 -13.52
C SER A 165 9.63 5.95 -12.97
N VAL A 166 9.53 4.77 -13.59
CA VAL A 166 8.65 3.69 -13.12
C VAL A 166 9.15 3.14 -11.79
N ARG A 167 10.47 2.99 -11.63
CA ARG A 167 11.10 2.53 -10.39
C ARG A 167 10.93 3.57 -9.28
N ASP A 168 11.16 4.86 -9.57
CA ASP A 168 10.97 5.93 -8.59
C ASP A 168 9.51 6.03 -8.08
N ASN A 169 8.53 5.83 -8.96
CA ASN A 169 7.12 5.80 -8.57
C ASN A 169 6.81 4.60 -7.65
N ARG A 170 7.37 3.43 -7.96
CA ARG A 170 7.24 2.23 -7.11
C ARG A 170 7.92 2.45 -5.75
N ASP A 171 9.15 2.97 -5.75
CA ASP A 171 9.87 3.32 -4.52
C ASP A 171 9.02 4.25 -3.65
N ARG A 172 8.45 5.31 -4.22
CA ARG A 172 7.58 6.25 -3.50
C ARG A 172 6.38 5.56 -2.85
N SER A 173 5.74 4.61 -3.54
CA SER A 173 4.65 3.82 -2.95
C SER A 173 5.12 2.97 -1.77
N LEU A 174 6.30 2.34 -1.86
CA LEU A 174 6.86 1.56 -0.75
C LEU A 174 7.17 2.41 0.48
N TYR A 175 7.73 3.61 0.29
CA TYR A 175 7.93 4.57 1.39
C TYR A 175 6.60 4.95 2.06
N ALA A 176 5.54 5.16 1.27
CA ALA A 176 4.21 5.48 1.80
C ALA A 176 3.61 4.29 2.57
N ASP A 177 3.77 3.07 2.07
CA ASP A 177 3.26 1.85 2.70
C ASP A 177 3.96 1.55 4.02
N VAL A 178 5.29 1.68 4.09
CA VAL A 178 6.05 1.54 5.35
C VAL A 178 5.59 2.55 6.38
N ARG A 179 5.41 3.81 5.97
CA ARG A 179 4.85 4.85 6.86
C ARG A 179 3.44 4.50 7.35
N ALA A 180 2.60 3.92 6.49
CA ALA A 180 1.27 3.48 6.88
C ALA A 180 1.32 2.31 7.89
N VAL A 181 2.28 1.40 7.75
CA VAL A 181 2.55 0.32 8.71
C VAL A 181 2.94 0.90 10.07
N GLU A 182 3.88 1.85 10.11
CA GLU A 182 4.34 2.52 11.33
C GLU A 182 3.18 3.21 12.05
N LEU A 183 2.42 4.06 11.34
CA LEU A 183 1.26 4.76 11.91
C LEU A 183 0.18 3.80 12.44
N ARG A 184 0.01 2.64 11.78
CA ARG A 184 -0.93 1.62 12.24
C ARG A 184 -0.43 0.93 13.50
N PHE A 185 0.87 0.66 13.59
CA PHE A 185 1.47 0.11 14.79
C PHE A 185 1.38 1.10 15.97
N GLU A 186 1.68 2.38 15.75
CA GLU A 186 1.54 3.43 16.77
C GLU A 186 0.11 3.48 17.32
N ARG A 187 -0.90 3.36 16.46
CA ARG A 187 -2.31 3.31 16.86
C ARG A 187 -2.65 2.10 17.74
N SER A 188 -1.94 0.97 17.57
CA SER A 188 -2.18 -0.24 18.35
C SER A 188 -1.75 -0.11 19.82
N SER A 189 -0.95 0.91 20.17
CA SER A 189 -0.41 1.13 21.53
C SER A 189 0.38 -0.06 22.09
N CYS A 190 0.82 -1.00 21.24
CA CYS A 190 1.66 -2.12 21.63
C CYS A 190 3.11 -1.65 21.89
N PRO A 191 3.85 -2.32 22.80
CA PRO A 191 5.26 -2.03 23.00
C PRO A 191 6.04 -2.33 21.71
N ARG A 192 6.92 -1.40 21.33
CA ARG A 192 7.82 -1.54 20.19
C ARG A 192 8.80 -2.69 20.48
N PRO A 193 9.12 -3.55 19.49
CA PRO A 193 10.13 -4.60 19.63
C PRO A 193 11.52 -4.02 19.92
#